data_AF-A0A2N8PEL4-F1
#
_entry.id   AF-A0A2N8PEL4-F1
#
_cell.length_a   1.000
_cell.length_b   1.000
_cell.length_c   1.000
_cell.angle_alpha   90.00
_cell.angle_beta   90.00
_cell.angle_gamma   90.00
#
_symmetry.space_group_name_H-M   'P 1'
#
loop_
_entity.id
_entity.type
_entity.pdbx_description
1 polymer ?
#
loop_
_entity_poly.entity_id
_entity_poly.type
_entity_poly.pdbx_seq_one_letter_code
_entity_poly.pdbx_strand_id
1 'polypeptide(L)'
;MPSASVTSRVWAEFQTQAGSMWSVVDGYNRRYSTTSNALSNVSGNKSLGTVYANSGQSRAWHAFDTLNKLWWDRGSTSTCWTSNERDGRCSPITVQWYPGSQDGTYWTNRDDKVHLADNDPDSGHTTVHEAGHSLMGKLYKGWWPYVTNCSPHYVNRTSSTTCGWTEGFADAVAFHTFKDTVMTWGNGSSMSLANDRTTRGIDWGDACEARVATALVDLWSQVDGGWTKSNTMMSRERQSTFREYFLTDRPAYGLDSGAKARNILYNHTIQY
;
A
#
# COMPACT_ATOMS: atom_id res chain seq x y z
N MET A 1 -7.97 16.08 -53.83
CA MET A 1 -8.73 15.58 -52.67
C MET A 1 -7.75 14.85 -51.77
N PRO A 2 -7.50 15.27 -50.51
CA PRO A 2 -6.73 14.45 -49.59
C PRO A 2 -7.56 13.21 -49.27
N SER A 3 -7.00 12.02 -49.53
CA SER A 3 -7.60 10.76 -49.09
C SER A 3 -7.59 10.73 -47.56
N ALA A 4 -8.76 10.69 -46.94
CA ALA A 4 -8.84 10.43 -45.51
C ALA A 4 -8.29 9.02 -45.28
N SER A 5 -7.18 8.90 -44.56
CA SER A 5 -6.63 7.60 -44.16
C SER A 5 -7.70 6.83 -43.39
N VAL A 6 -8.09 5.66 -43.91
CA VAL A 6 -9.04 4.75 -43.27
C VAL A 6 -8.24 3.66 -42.58
N THR A 7 -8.38 3.54 -41.26
CA THR A 7 -7.84 2.40 -40.52
C THR A 7 -8.80 1.23 -40.64
N SER A 8 -8.33 0.10 -41.19
CA SER A 8 -9.19 -1.05 -41.51
C SER A 8 -9.84 -1.66 -40.28
N ARG A 9 -9.15 -1.69 -39.13
CA ARG A 9 -9.68 -2.17 -37.85
C ARG A 9 -8.98 -1.49 -36.67
N VAL A 10 -9.75 -1.06 -35.67
CA VAL A 10 -9.25 -0.42 -34.43
C VAL A 10 -9.95 -1.03 -33.23
N TRP A 11 -9.21 -1.34 -32.18
CA TRP A 11 -9.72 -1.70 -30.85
C TRP A 11 -8.74 -1.21 -29.78
N ALA A 12 -9.16 -1.19 -28.52
CA ALA A 12 -8.31 -0.93 -27.37
C ALA A 12 -8.21 -2.20 -26.51
N GLU A 13 -7.02 -2.48 -26.00
CA GLU A 13 -6.79 -3.48 -24.95
C GLU A 13 -6.32 -2.76 -23.70
N PHE A 14 -6.91 -3.15 -22.57
CA PHE A 14 -6.52 -2.71 -21.25
C PHE A 14 -5.92 -3.90 -20.53
N GLN A 15 -4.78 -3.69 -19.88
CA GLN A 15 -4.13 -4.69 -19.03
C GLN A 15 -4.02 -4.15 -17.61
N THR A 16 -4.03 -5.04 -16.61
CA THR A 16 -3.76 -4.71 -15.20
C THR A 16 -2.28 -4.37 -14.97
N GLN A 17 -1.78 -3.35 -15.67
CA GLN A 17 -0.42 -2.83 -15.58
C GLN A 17 -0.41 -1.32 -15.82
N ALA A 18 0.30 -0.58 -14.98
CA ALA A 18 0.62 0.82 -15.20
C ALA A 18 2.13 1.00 -15.37
N GLY A 19 2.55 1.10 -16.64
CA GLY A 19 3.98 1.20 -16.99
C GLY A 19 4.80 0.09 -16.33
N SER A 20 5.92 0.45 -15.72
CA SER A 20 6.75 -0.46 -14.92
C SER A 20 6.54 -0.32 -13.40
N MET A 21 5.44 0.32 -12.96
CA MET A 21 5.25 0.70 -11.55
C MET A 21 4.38 -0.29 -10.78
N TRP A 22 3.25 -0.74 -11.33
CA TRP A 22 2.47 -1.79 -10.70
C TRP A 22 1.71 -2.64 -11.69
N SER A 23 1.37 -3.85 -11.24
CA SER A 23 0.52 -4.76 -11.98
C SER A 23 -0.22 -5.74 -11.08
N VAL A 24 -1.31 -6.30 -11.60
CA VAL A 24 -2.00 -7.44 -11.00
C VAL A 24 -1.87 -8.63 -11.96
N VAL A 25 -1.49 -9.79 -11.44
CA VAL A 25 -1.25 -11.02 -12.20
C VAL A 25 -1.95 -12.23 -11.59
N ASP A 26 -2.19 -13.25 -12.41
CA ASP A 26 -2.75 -14.53 -11.98
C ASP A 26 -1.71 -15.48 -11.34
N GLY A 27 -2.13 -16.69 -10.96
CA GLY A 27 -1.26 -17.75 -10.43
C GLY A 27 -0.10 -18.16 -11.35
N TYR A 28 -0.16 -17.83 -12.64
CA TYR A 28 0.85 -18.09 -13.66
C TYR A 28 1.66 -16.84 -14.06
N ASN A 29 1.55 -15.75 -13.30
CA ASN A 29 2.17 -14.45 -13.58
C ASN A 29 1.69 -13.79 -14.89
N ARG A 30 0.48 -14.10 -15.34
CA ARG A 30 -0.13 -13.46 -16.51
C ARG A 30 -0.99 -12.29 -16.06
N ARG A 31 -0.92 -11.18 -16.78
CA ARG A 31 -1.78 -10.02 -16.53
C ARG A 31 -3.21 -10.31 -16.98
N TYR A 32 -4.15 -9.73 -16.26
CA TYR A 32 -5.54 -9.69 -16.70
C TYR A 32 -5.69 -8.67 -17.82
N SER A 33 -6.56 -8.96 -18.78
CA SER A 33 -6.86 -8.04 -19.87
C SER A 33 -8.33 -8.03 -20.25
N THR A 34 -8.77 -6.88 -20.78
CA THR A 34 -10.09 -6.70 -21.38
C THR A 34 -9.97 -5.83 -22.61
N THR A 35 -10.78 -6.09 -23.64
CA THR A 35 -10.70 -5.39 -24.92
C THR A 35 -12.02 -4.73 -25.30
N SER A 36 -11.95 -3.59 -25.97
CA SER A 36 -13.12 -3.01 -26.62
C SER A 36 -13.60 -3.88 -27.77
N ASN A 37 -14.85 -3.66 -28.21
CA ASN A 37 -15.25 -4.14 -29.52
C ASN A 37 -14.36 -3.51 -30.60
N ALA A 38 -14.07 -4.27 -31.65
CA ALA A 38 -13.29 -3.78 -32.77
C ALA A 38 -14.20 -3.01 -33.75
N LEU A 39 -13.80 -1.80 -34.11
CA LEU A 39 -14.43 -1.01 -35.17
C LEU A 39 -13.68 -1.24 -36.48
N SER A 40 -14.42 -1.33 -37.59
CA SER A 40 -13.83 -1.46 -38.92
C SER A 40 -13.98 -0.17 -39.72
N ASN A 41 -13.11 0.05 -40.69
CA ASN A 41 -13.15 1.20 -41.61
C ASN A 41 -13.27 2.55 -40.88
N VAL A 42 -12.41 2.75 -39.87
CA VAL A 42 -12.42 3.93 -39.02
C VAL A 42 -11.77 5.09 -39.75
N SER A 43 -12.54 6.18 -39.94
CA SER A 43 -12.04 7.49 -40.33
C SER A 43 -12.38 8.52 -39.25
N GLY A 44 -11.45 9.44 -38.99
CA GLY A 44 -11.58 10.46 -37.95
C GLY A 44 -11.64 9.90 -36.53
N ASN A 45 -12.13 10.72 -35.59
CA ASN A 45 -12.26 10.34 -34.19
C ASN A 45 -13.50 9.45 -33.98
N LYS A 46 -13.31 8.28 -33.37
CA LYS A 46 -14.39 7.36 -33.00
C LYS A 46 -14.26 6.93 -31.55
N SER A 47 -15.39 6.88 -30.85
CA SER A 47 -15.48 6.24 -29.53
C SER A 47 -15.44 4.73 -29.70
N LEU A 48 -14.63 4.05 -28.89
CA LEU A 48 -14.58 2.58 -28.79
C LEU A 48 -15.59 2.02 -27.75
N GLY A 49 -16.44 2.90 -27.19
CA GLY A 49 -17.38 2.56 -26.14
C GLY A 49 -16.73 2.39 -24.77
N THR A 50 -17.52 1.90 -23.81
CA THR A 50 -17.05 1.55 -22.47
C THR A 50 -16.70 0.07 -22.42
N VAL A 51 -15.56 -0.25 -21.82
CA VAL A 51 -15.10 -1.61 -21.60
C VAL A 51 -15.20 -1.92 -20.12
N TYR A 52 -15.75 -3.08 -19.79
CA TYR A 52 -15.85 -3.56 -18.43
C TYR A 52 -15.01 -4.82 -18.25
N ALA A 53 -14.44 -4.98 -17.06
CA ALA A 53 -13.94 -6.26 -16.60
C ALA A 53 -15.11 -7.27 -16.52
N ASN A 54 -14.90 -8.52 -16.95
CA ASN A 54 -15.88 -9.57 -16.64
C ASN A 54 -15.82 -9.92 -15.13
N SER A 55 -16.87 -10.55 -14.60
CA SER A 55 -16.97 -10.89 -13.18
C SER A 55 -15.85 -11.80 -12.67
N GLY A 56 -15.25 -12.63 -13.54
CA GLY A 56 -14.13 -13.49 -13.16
C GLY A 56 -12.81 -12.74 -12.95
N GLN A 57 -12.71 -11.48 -13.35
CA GLN A 57 -11.51 -10.65 -13.17
C GLN A 57 -11.78 -9.31 -12.47
N SER A 58 -13.02 -8.98 -12.12
CA SER A 58 -13.38 -7.67 -11.53
C SER A 58 -12.58 -7.36 -10.27
N ARG A 59 -12.31 -8.37 -9.44
CA ARG A 59 -11.47 -8.26 -8.25
C ARG A 59 -10.00 -7.92 -8.57
N ALA A 60 -9.44 -8.52 -9.61
CA ALA A 60 -8.10 -8.16 -10.09
C ALA A 60 -8.04 -6.68 -10.52
N TRP A 61 -9.06 -6.20 -11.22
CA TRP A 61 -9.17 -4.80 -11.61
C TRP A 61 -9.38 -3.87 -10.41
N HIS A 62 -10.14 -4.29 -9.40
CA HIS A 62 -10.31 -3.52 -8.17
C HIS A 62 -9.01 -3.39 -7.37
N ALA A 63 -8.21 -4.47 -7.26
CA ALA A 63 -6.87 -4.40 -6.68
C ALA A 63 -5.95 -3.47 -7.50
N PHE A 64 -6.04 -3.51 -8.83
CA PHE A 64 -5.27 -2.65 -9.72
C PHE A 64 -5.59 -1.16 -9.52
N ASP A 65 -6.87 -0.80 -9.45
CA ASP A 65 -7.34 0.56 -9.19
C ASP A 65 -6.97 1.03 -7.78
N THR A 66 -6.97 0.11 -6.81
CA THR A 66 -6.54 0.37 -5.44
C THR A 66 -5.05 0.72 -5.38
N LEU A 67 -4.18 -0.01 -6.08
CA LEU A 67 -2.76 0.35 -6.19
C LEU A 67 -2.55 1.70 -6.89
N ASN A 68 -3.40 2.07 -7.85
CA ASN A 68 -3.34 3.40 -8.47
C ASN A 68 -3.58 4.52 -7.44
N LYS A 69 -4.47 4.32 -6.46
CA LYS A 69 -4.66 5.30 -5.36
C LYS A 69 -3.38 5.44 -4.53
N LEU A 70 -2.80 4.32 -4.09
CA LEU A 70 -1.55 4.34 -3.33
C LEU A 70 -0.41 4.98 -4.15
N TRP A 71 -0.29 4.66 -5.43
CA TRP A 71 0.74 5.22 -6.31
C TRP A 71 0.74 6.74 -6.29
N TRP A 72 -0.42 7.37 -6.47
CA TRP A 72 -0.52 8.83 -6.51
C TRP A 72 -0.30 9.49 -5.15
N ASP A 73 -0.45 8.75 -4.06
CA ASP A 73 -0.26 9.26 -2.70
C ASP A 73 1.08 8.87 -2.06
N ARG A 74 1.86 7.94 -2.64
CA ARG A 74 3.02 7.18 -2.10
C ARG A 74 4.12 7.91 -1.30
N GLY A 75 4.08 9.23 -1.18
CA GLY A 75 5.02 10.00 -0.37
C GLY A 75 6.43 10.05 -0.99
N SER A 76 6.53 10.10 -2.31
CA SER A 76 7.79 10.19 -3.06
C SER A 76 7.68 11.20 -4.20
N THR A 77 8.76 11.96 -4.44
CA THR A 77 8.92 12.86 -5.60
C THR A 77 9.65 12.19 -6.77
N SER A 78 10.16 10.96 -6.58
CA SER A 78 10.82 10.18 -7.64
C SER A 78 9.81 9.67 -8.67
N THR A 79 10.31 9.34 -9.86
CA THR A 79 9.53 8.60 -10.87
C THR A 79 9.27 7.14 -10.49
N CYS A 80 9.91 6.63 -9.43
CA CYS A 80 9.71 5.30 -8.86
C CYS A 80 8.82 5.33 -7.60
N TRP A 81 8.59 4.16 -6.99
CA TRP A 81 7.87 4.07 -5.71
C TRP A 81 8.55 4.88 -4.61
N THR A 82 9.88 4.82 -4.57
CA THR A 82 10.69 5.52 -3.57
C THR A 82 11.89 6.23 -4.20
N SER A 83 12.49 7.19 -3.50
CA SER A 83 13.71 7.87 -3.94
C SER A 83 14.97 7.01 -3.83
N ASN A 84 14.86 5.82 -3.25
CA ASN A 84 15.93 4.84 -3.16
C ASN A 84 16.14 4.04 -4.44
N GLU A 85 15.18 4.10 -5.34
CA GLU A 85 15.25 3.49 -6.64
C GLU A 85 15.82 4.49 -7.64
N ARG A 86 16.62 3.98 -8.59
CA ARG A 86 17.21 4.84 -9.62
C ARG A 86 16.19 5.09 -10.72
N ASP A 87 16.11 6.32 -11.21
CA ASP A 87 15.27 6.65 -12.36
C ASP A 87 15.56 5.70 -13.54
N GLY A 88 14.49 5.15 -14.13
CA GLY A 88 14.57 4.13 -15.18
C GLY A 88 14.91 2.71 -14.70
N ARG A 89 15.05 2.48 -13.39
CA ARG A 89 15.22 1.15 -12.75
C ARG A 89 14.30 0.97 -11.55
N CYS A 90 13.06 1.40 -11.68
CA CYS A 90 12.03 1.18 -10.67
C CYS A 90 11.64 -0.30 -10.60
N SER A 91 11.38 -0.79 -9.39
CA SER A 91 10.83 -2.11 -9.12
C SER A 91 9.31 -2.02 -8.94
N PRO A 92 8.50 -2.82 -9.64
CA PRO A 92 7.06 -2.72 -9.51
C PRO A 92 6.56 -3.24 -8.15
N ILE A 93 5.39 -2.78 -7.71
CA ILE A 93 4.56 -3.55 -6.76
C ILE A 93 3.68 -4.47 -7.60
N THR A 94 3.81 -5.78 -7.39
CA THR A 94 3.01 -6.79 -8.11
C THR A 94 2.06 -7.47 -7.15
N VAL A 95 0.77 -7.40 -7.45
CA VAL A 95 -0.25 -8.19 -6.74
C VAL A 95 -0.50 -9.48 -7.53
N GLN A 96 -0.42 -10.60 -6.85
CA GLN A 96 -0.84 -11.90 -7.35
C GLN A 96 -2.19 -12.26 -6.75
N TRP A 97 -3.17 -12.46 -7.63
CA TRP A 97 -4.52 -12.87 -7.25
C TRP A 97 -5.14 -13.69 -8.37
N TYR A 98 -5.95 -14.68 -8.01
CA TYR A 98 -6.77 -15.45 -8.95
C TYR A 98 -8.05 -15.95 -8.29
N PRO A 99 -9.12 -16.20 -9.06
CA PRO A 99 -10.37 -16.71 -8.51
C PRO A 99 -10.16 -17.99 -7.71
N GLY A 100 -10.67 -18.00 -6.48
CA GLY A 100 -10.53 -19.14 -5.56
C GLY A 100 -9.13 -19.28 -4.94
N SER A 101 -8.30 -18.24 -4.96
CA SER A 101 -7.01 -18.21 -4.26
C SER A 101 -7.17 -18.58 -2.77
N GLN A 102 -6.41 -19.58 -2.35
CA GLN A 102 -6.31 -20.07 -0.96
C GLN A 102 -4.94 -19.78 -0.35
N ASP A 103 -4.07 -19.04 -1.04
CA ASP A 103 -2.69 -18.79 -0.59
C ASP A 103 -2.64 -17.96 0.70
N GLY A 104 -3.74 -17.25 0.98
CA GLY A 104 -3.84 -16.26 2.05
C GLY A 104 -3.49 -14.87 1.53
N THR A 105 -3.40 -13.93 2.46
CA THR A 105 -3.10 -12.53 2.18
C THR A 105 -1.86 -12.14 2.94
N TYR A 106 -0.81 -11.79 2.20
CA TYR A 106 0.51 -11.51 2.72
C TYR A 106 1.40 -10.89 1.65
N TRP A 107 2.47 -10.22 2.08
CA TRP A 107 3.64 -9.91 1.27
C TRP A 107 4.89 -10.55 1.86
N THR A 108 5.86 -10.93 1.00
CA THR A 108 7.19 -11.34 1.47
C THR A 108 8.31 -10.63 0.71
N ASN A 109 9.41 -10.38 1.41
CA ASN A 109 10.61 -9.83 0.79
C ASN A 109 11.35 -10.83 -0.12
N ARG A 110 10.99 -12.12 -0.11
CA ARG A 110 11.64 -13.17 -0.91
C ARG A 110 11.22 -13.11 -2.37
N ASP A 111 9.95 -12.91 -2.63
CA ASP A 111 9.37 -12.85 -3.97
C ASP A 111 8.89 -11.45 -4.38
N ASP A 112 8.84 -10.50 -3.43
CA ASP A 112 8.38 -9.11 -3.58
C ASP A 112 7.03 -9.03 -4.31
N LYS A 113 6.08 -9.87 -3.86
CA LYS A 113 4.69 -9.86 -4.34
C LYS A 113 3.72 -9.78 -3.18
N VAL A 114 2.64 -9.07 -3.44
CA VAL A 114 1.45 -9.06 -2.60
C VAL A 114 0.57 -10.21 -3.05
N HIS A 115 0.36 -11.20 -2.20
CA HIS A 115 -0.59 -12.28 -2.43
C HIS A 115 -1.91 -11.90 -1.77
N LEU A 116 -3.02 -12.14 -2.46
CA LEU A 116 -4.36 -11.91 -1.93
C LEU A 116 -5.18 -13.20 -2.00
N ALA A 117 -5.92 -13.48 -0.92
CA ALA A 117 -6.97 -14.49 -0.92
C ALA A 117 -8.12 -14.08 -1.86
N ASP A 118 -8.99 -15.03 -2.22
CA ASP A 118 -10.01 -14.82 -3.25
C ASP A 118 -10.85 -13.54 -3.07
N ASN A 119 -11.30 -13.25 -1.85
CA ASN A 119 -12.18 -12.11 -1.55
C ASN A 119 -11.43 -10.85 -1.08
N ASP A 120 -10.13 -10.92 -0.78
CA ASP A 120 -9.41 -9.78 -0.21
C ASP A 120 -9.19 -8.59 -1.13
N PRO A 121 -9.21 -8.71 -2.48
CA PRO A 121 -9.34 -7.54 -3.33
C PRO A 121 -10.61 -6.73 -3.07
N ASP A 122 -11.68 -7.30 -2.51
CA ASP A 122 -12.90 -6.55 -2.16
C ASP A 122 -12.63 -5.52 -1.04
N SER A 123 -11.52 -5.67 -0.29
CA SER A 123 -11.01 -4.67 0.64
C SER A 123 -9.85 -3.88 0.04
N GLY A 124 -10.10 -2.59 -0.19
CA GLY A 124 -9.05 -1.64 -0.55
C GLY A 124 -7.97 -1.53 0.54
N HIS A 125 -8.39 -1.50 1.82
CA HIS A 125 -7.46 -1.39 2.96
C HIS A 125 -6.53 -2.59 3.06
N THR A 126 -7.05 -3.82 2.96
CA THR A 126 -6.24 -5.04 2.97
C THR A 126 -5.25 -5.04 1.80
N THR A 127 -5.70 -4.68 0.60
CA THR A 127 -4.80 -4.60 -0.58
C THR A 127 -3.69 -3.56 -0.39
N VAL A 128 -4.02 -2.38 0.16
CA VAL A 128 -3.03 -1.32 0.41
C VAL A 128 -2.11 -1.65 1.58
N HIS A 129 -2.61 -2.33 2.62
CA HIS A 129 -1.80 -2.81 3.74
C HIS A 129 -0.66 -3.68 3.23
N GLU A 130 -0.96 -4.73 2.45
CA GLU A 130 0.09 -5.60 1.89
C GLU A 130 1.02 -4.85 0.92
N ALA A 131 0.47 -3.93 0.13
CA ALA A 131 1.30 -3.05 -0.70
C ALA A 131 2.18 -2.10 0.14
N GLY A 132 1.76 -1.77 1.36
CA GLY A 132 2.51 -1.02 2.36
C GLY A 132 3.75 -1.76 2.83
N HIS A 133 3.65 -3.09 3.02
CA HIS A 133 4.83 -3.93 3.27
C HIS A 133 5.83 -3.88 2.11
N SER A 134 5.36 -4.03 0.87
CA SER A 134 6.24 -3.86 -0.31
C SER A 134 6.85 -2.46 -0.39
N LEU A 135 6.07 -1.41 -0.12
CA LEU A 135 6.54 -0.03 -0.10
C LEU A 135 7.65 0.15 0.95
N MET A 136 7.48 -0.39 2.16
CA MET A 136 8.52 -0.37 3.21
C MET A 136 9.78 -1.11 2.76
N GLY A 137 9.64 -2.28 2.12
CA GLY A 137 10.76 -3.00 1.53
C GLY A 137 11.52 -2.16 0.50
N LYS A 138 10.81 -1.41 -0.35
CA LYS A 138 11.42 -0.49 -1.33
C LYS A 138 12.09 0.71 -0.64
N LEU A 139 11.46 1.28 0.39
CA LEU A 139 12.06 2.32 1.23
C LEU A 139 13.35 1.81 1.86
N TYR A 140 13.46 0.52 2.18
CA TYR A 140 14.65 -0.07 2.79
C TYR A 140 15.63 -0.73 1.80
N LYS A 141 15.49 -0.49 0.49
CA LYS A 141 16.35 -1.09 -0.56
C LYS A 141 16.34 -2.62 -0.50
N GLY A 142 15.18 -3.22 -0.24
CA GLY A 142 14.97 -4.66 -0.15
C GLY A 142 15.38 -5.28 1.20
N TRP A 143 15.90 -4.48 2.14
CA TRP A 143 16.12 -4.96 3.50
C TRP A 143 14.77 -5.03 4.25
N TRP A 144 14.59 -6.08 5.04
CA TRP A 144 13.40 -6.27 5.87
C TRP A 144 13.84 -6.53 7.32
N PRO A 145 13.17 -5.96 8.33
CA PRO A 145 13.49 -6.22 9.72
C PRO A 145 13.21 -7.68 10.09
N TYR A 146 13.95 -8.20 11.06
CA TYR A 146 13.66 -9.50 11.63
C TYR A 146 12.42 -9.40 12.53
N VAL A 147 11.26 -9.81 12.00
CA VAL A 147 9.97 -9.75 12.69
C VAL A 147 9.79 -10.97 13.59
N THR A 148 9.40 -10.74 14.84
CA THR A 148 9.16 -11.80 15.85
C THR A 148 7.72 -11.77 16.36
N ASN A 149 7.21 -12.93 16.79
CA ASN A 149 5.93 -13.10 17.47
C ASN A 149 4.73 -12.38 16.79
N CYS A 150 4.68 -12.41 15.46
CA CYS A 150 3.60 -11.79 14.67
C CYS A 150 2.49 -12.77 14.29
N SER A 151 2.51 -13.98 14.87
CA SER A 151 1.49 -15.00 14.71
C SER A 151 1.16 -15.62 16.07
N PRO A 152 -0.12 -15.72 16.46
CA PRO A 152 -1.31 -15.23 15.74
C PRO A 152 -1.32 -13.70 15.58
N HIS A 153 -1.87 -13.21 14.46
CA HIS A 153 -1.86 -11.80 14.07
C HIS A 153 -3.16 -11.10 14.49
N TYR A 154 -3.08 -9.94 15.15
CA TYR A 154 -4.23 -9.17 15.60
C TYR A 154 -3.96 -7.67 15.61
N VAL A 155 -4.80 -6.89 14.91
CA VAL A 155 -4.68 -5.43 14.80
C VAL A 155 -4.69 -4.67 16.12
N ASN A 156 -5.40 -5.21 17.11
CA ASN A 156 -5.65 -4.54 18.38
C ASN A 156 -4.93 -5.16 19.57
N ARG A 157 -4.07 -6.16 19.35
CA ARG A 157 -3.35 -6.86 20.43
C ARG A 157 -1.85 -6.63 20.35
N THR A 158 -1.21 -6.70 21.50
CA THR A 158 0.24 -6.70 21.59
C THR A 158 0.81 -8.00 21.02
N SER A 159 1.76 -7.85 20.11
CA SER A 159 2.55 -8.93 19.51
C SER A 159 4.02 -8.77 19.90
N SER A 160 4.81 -8.10 19.07
CA SER A 160 6.17 -7.63 19.39
C SER A 160 6.36 -6.23 18.84
N THR A 161 7.39 -5.51 19.29
CA THR A 161 7.72 -4.17 18.75
C THR A 161 8.14 -4.22 17.27
N THR A 162 8.69 -5.34 16.80
CA THR A 162 9.01 -5.55 15.38
C THR A 162 7.77 -5.80 14.53
N CYS A 163 6.79 -6.55 15.07
CA CYS A 163 5.50 -6.80 14.42
C CYS A 163 4.67 -5.51 14.41
N GLY A 164 4.47 -4.88 15.56
CA GLY A 164 3.76 -3.61 15.68
C GLY A 164 4.33 -2.50 14.79
N TRP A 165 5.65 -2.50 14.54
CA TRP A 165 6.26 -1.56 13.60
C TRP A 165 5.93 -1.86 12.14
N THR A 166 6.13 -3.10 11.70
CA THR A 166 5.93 -3.47 10.29
C THR A 166 4.45 -3.44 9.91
N GLU A 167 3.59 -4.07 10.72
CA GLU A 167 2.14 -4.08 10.51
C GLU A 167 1.52 -2.71 10.74
N GLY A 168 1.99 -1.97 11.75
CA GLY A 168 1.50 -0.61 12.01
C GLY A 168 1.89 0.37 10.90
N PHE A 169 3.03 0.19 10.25
CA PHE A 169 3.39 0.96 9.06
C PHE A 169 2.45 0.63 7.89
N ALA A 170 2.19 -0.65 7.64
CA ALA A 170 1.28 -1.10 6.58
C ALA A 170 -0.15 -0.57 6.77
N ASP A 171 -0.68 -0.62 8.00
CA ASP A 171 -1.96 0.00 8.36
C ASP A 171 -1.95 1.52 8.17
N ALA A 172 -0.87 2.20 8.59
CA ALA A 172 -0.74 3.63 8.40
C ALA A 172 -0.74 4.02 6.91
N VAL A 173 -0.13 3.21 6.04
CA VAL A 173 -0.15 3.38 4.58
C VAL A 173 -1.59 3.30 4.07
N ALA A 174 -2.38 2.32 4.53
CA ALA A 174 -3.79 2.19 4.18
C ALA A 174 -4.61 3.40 4.67
N PHE A 175 -4.47 3.78 5.93
CA PHE A 175 -5.13 4.94 6.54
C PHE A 175 -4.78 6.24 5.82
N HIS A 176 -3.51 6.42 5.47
CA HIS A 176 -3.09 7.58 4.70
C HIS A 176 -3.73 7.56 3.31
N THR A 177 -3.75 6.43 2.61
CA THR A 177 -4.30 6.33 1.25
C THR A 177 -5.80 6.61 1.21
N PHE A 178 -6.56 6.10 2.19
CA PHE A 178 -8.02 6.23 2.24
C PHE A 178 -8.52 7.40 3.08
N LYS A 179 -7.62 8.12 3.77
CA LYS A 179 -7.91 9.26 4.64
C LYS A 179 -8.91 8.90 5.75
N ASP A 180 -8.75 7.70 6.32
CA ASP A 180 -9.54 7.19 7.43
C ASP A 180 -8.64 6.41 8.43
N THR A 181 -9.25 5.75 9.42
CA THR A 181 -8.58 4.86 10.38
C THR A 181 -9.36 3.57 10.57
N VAL A 182 -10.01 3.10 9.49
CA VAL A 182 -10.84 1.89 9.52
C VAL A 182 -10.14 0.82 8.72
N MET A 183 -9.87 -0.33 9.32
CA MET A 183 -9.48 -1.51 8.57
C MET A 183 -10.73 -2.25 8.09
N THR A 184 -10.72 -2.63 6.82
CA THR A 184 -11.73 -3.49 6.20
C THR A 184 -11.07 -4.78 5.75
N TRP A 185 -11.82 -5.89 5.71
CA TRP A 185 -11.34 -7.19 5.25
C TRP A 185 -12.19 -7.70 4.08
N GLY A 186 -11.70 -8.67 3.30
CA GLY A 186 -12.38 -9.16 2.11
C GLY A 186 -13.75 -9.79 2.35
N ASN A 187 -14.09 -10.12 3.59
CA ASN A 187 -15.43 -10.60 3.97
C ASN A 187 -16.44 -9.45 4.21
N GLY A 188 -16.02 -8.20 4.07
CA GLY A 188 -16.83 -7.00 4.32
C GLY A 188 -16.89 -6.56 5.79
N SER A 189 -16.28 -7.31 6.71
CA SER A 189 -16.12 -6.86 8.10
C SER A 189 -15.16 -5.66 8.18
N SER A 190 -15.31 -4.87 9.23
CA SER A 190 -14.45 -3.71 9.46
C SER A 190 -14.27 -3.42 10.95
N MET A 191 -13.19 -2.72 11.27
CA MET A 191 -12.86 -2.27 12.63
C MET A 191 -12.26 -0.87 12.55
N SER A 192 -12.80 0.06 13.34
CA SER A 192 -12.12 1.33 13.56
C SER A 192 -10.93 1.12 14.48
N LEU A 193 -9.74 1.54 14.03
CA LEU A 193 -8.52 1.56 14.82
C LEU A 193 -8.23 2.96 15.40
N ALA A 194 -9.13 3.94 15.19
CA ALA A 194 -9.06 5.24 15.87
C ALA A 194 -8.93 5.01 17.38
N ASN A 195 -7.86 5.54 17.98
CA ASN A 195 -7.57 5.26 19.36
C ASN A 195 -6.91 6.43 20.08
N ASP A 196 -7.16 6.50 21.38
CA ASP A 196 -6.50 7.36 22.35
C ASP A 196 -6.23 6.59 23.66
N ARG A 197 -5.81 7.31 24.70
CA ARG A 197 -5.48 6.74 26.02
C ARG A 197 -6.64 6.05 26.73
N THR A 198 -7.87 6.36 26.34
CA THR A 198 -9.11 5.88 26.95
C THR A 198 -9.74 4.74 26.16
N THR A 199 -9.33 4.54 24.91
CA THR A 199 -9.84 3.46 24.05
C THR A 199 -9.60 2.10 24.67
N ARG A 200 -10.69 1.38 24.93
CA ARG A 200 -10.68 0.02 25.46
C ARG A 200 -10.60 -0.98 24.31
N GLY A 201 -10.02 -2.16 24.58
CA GLY A 201 -9.94 -3.24 23.60
C GLY A 201 -8.83 -3.09 22.56
N ILE A 202 -7.98 -2.07 22.68
CA ILE A 202 -6.71 -1.94 21.95
C ILE A 202 -5.61 -1.89 23.00
N ASP A 203 -4.71 -2.87 22.93
CA ASP A 203 -3.59 -3.00 23.86
C ASP A 203 -2.66 -1.78 23.79
N TRP A 204 -1.83 -1.60 24.81
CA TRP A 204 -0.98 -0.41 24.96
C TRP A 204 0.41 -0.63 24.36
N GLY A 205 1.07 0.47 24.00
CA GLY A 205 2.47 0.48 23.59
C GLY A 205 2.69 0.17 22.10
N ASP A 206 3.96 0.26 21.70
CA ASP A 206 4.44 0.16 20.31
C ASP A 206 4.54 -1.28 19.79
N ALA A 207 4.18 -2.26 20.61
CA ALA A 207 4.03 -3.65 20.19
C ALA A 207 2.62 -3.99 19.69
N CYS A 208 1.68 -3.03 19.70
CA CYS A 208 0.34 -3.13 19.11
C CYS A 208 0.29 -2.30 17.82
N GLU A 209 -0.01 -2.92 16.68
CA GLU A 209 0.02 -2.24 15.37
C GLU A 209 -0.97 -1.08 15.27
N ALA A 210 -2.19 -1.19 15.80
CA ALA A 210 -3.16 -0.09 15.82
C ALA A 210 -2.58 1.19 16.48
N ARG A 211 -1.78 1.06 17.54
CA ARG A 211 -1.18 2.22 18.23
C ARG A 211 -0.12 2.86 17.38
N VAL A 212 0.74 2.04 16.75
CA VAL A 212 1.78 2.52 15.84
C VAL A 212 1.16 3.18 14.61
N ALA A 213 0.13 2.56 14.02
CA ALA A 213 -0.51 3.02 12.80
C ALA A 213 -1.12 4.41 12.95
N THR A 214 -1.95 4.61 13.97
CA THR A 214 -2.58 5.92 14.20
C THR A 214 -1.57 6.96 14.66
N ALA A 215 -0.56 6.57 15.46
CA ALA A 215 0.51 7.48 15.84
C ALA A 215 1.31 7.96 14.63
N LEU A 216 1.60 7.09 13.66
CA LEU A 216 2.27 7.47 12.41
C LEU A 216 1.44 8.48 11.62
N VAL A 217 0.15 8.23 11.42
CA VAL A 217 -0.75 9.16 10.70
C VAL A 217 -0.80 10.54 11.38
N ASP A 218 -0.85 10.57 12.72
CA ASP A 218 -0.82 11.81 13.49
C ASP A 218 0.54 12.52 13.40
N LEU A 219 1.65 11.80 13.49
CA LEU A 219 2.99 12.38 13.30
C LEU A 219 3.11 13.01 11.91
N TRP A 220 2.70 12.28 10.87
CA TRP A 220 2.75 12.74 9.49
C TRP A 220 1.94 14.01 9.27
N SER A 221 0.71 14.04 9.79
CA SER A 221 -0.21 15.15 9.57
C SER A 221 0.07 16.36 10.46
N GLN A 222 0.54 16.18 11.69
CA GLN A 222 0.61 17.26 12.69
C GLN A 222 2.01 17.86 12.88
N VAL A 223 3.08 17.11 12.62
CA VAL A 223 4.46 17.56 12.90
C VAL A 223 5.45 17.35 11.77
N ASP A 224 5.23 16.39 10.86
CA ASP A 224 6.18 16.14 9.75
C ASP A 224 5.90 17.05 8.54
N GLY A 225 4.69 17.61 8.44
CA GLY A 225 4.24 18.37 7.27
C GLY A 225 3.93 17.46 6.09
N GLY A 226 3.40 16.27 6.36
CA GLY A 226 3.11 15.19 5.40
C GLY A 226 4.09 14.02 5.51
N TRP A 227 3.65 12.84 5.07
CA TRP A 227 4.44 11.61 5.17
C TRP A 227 5.62 11.53 4.20
N THR A 228 5.70 12.40 3.18
CA THR A 228 6.82 12.45 2.22
C THR A 228 8.16 12.66 2.91
N LYS A 229 8.23 13.50 3.96
CA LYS A 229 9.50 13.70 4.69
C LYS A 229 9.88 12.45 5.48
N SER A 230 8.91 11.77 6.07
CA SER A 230 9.11 10.52 6.81
C SER A 230 9.54 9.40 5.88
N ASN A 231 8.92 9.25 4.70
CA ASN A 231 9.36 8.31 3.67
C ASN A 231 10.76 8.64 3.13
N THR A 232 11.10 9.92 2.99
CA THR A 232 12.46 10.33 2.60
C THR A 232 13.49 9.97 3.68
N MET A 233 13.13 10.10 4.95
CA MET A 233 13.97 9.65 6.08
C MET A 233 14.11 8.13 6.09
N MET A 234 13.00 7.38 5.97
CA MET A 234 13.00 5.91 5.91
C MET A 234 13.77 5.37 4.70
N SER A 235 13.91 6.18 3.64
CA SER A 235 14.79 5.84 2.51
C SER A 235 16.28 5.92 2.87
N ARG A 236 16.67 6.67 3.90
CA ARG A 236 18.07 6.81 4.32
C ARG A 236 18.40 5.85 5.45
N GLU A 237 17.52 5.77 6.43
CA GLU A 237 17.68 4.98 7.65
C GLU A 237 16.67 3.85 7.66
N ARG A 238 17.12 2.63 7.94
CA ARG A 238 16.28 1.42 7.99
C ARG A 238 15.96 1.11 9.44
N GLN A 239 14.68 0.91 9.76
CA GLN A 239 14.22 0.70 11.13
C GLN A 239 13.72 -0.72 11.36
N SER A 240 14.08 -1.28 12.51
CA SER A 240 13.55 -2.54 13.02
C SER A 240 12.34 -2.36 13.92
N THR A 241 12.17 -1.18 14.53
CA THR A 241 11.10 -0.90 15.49
C THR A 241 10.62 0.54 15.40
N PHE A 242 9.41 0.80 15.90
CA PHE A 242 8.90 2.17 16.01
C PHE A 242 9.71 3.02 17.01
N ARG A 243 10.30 2.40 18.04
CA ARG A 243 11.21 3.07 18.97
C ARG A 243 12.46 3.60 18.28
N GLU A 244 13.08 2.80 17.40
CA GLU A 244 14.24 3.22 16.61
C GLU A 244 13.88 4.36 15.65
N TYR A 245 12.77 4.21 14.91
CA TYR A 245 12.19 5.28 14.10
C TYR A 245 12.06 6.57 14.89
N PHE A 246 11.45 6.51 16.09
CA PHE A 246 11.13 7.71 16.83
C PHE A 246 12.30 8.36 17.56
N LEU A 247 13.13 7.57 18.23
CA LEU A 247 14.19 8.08 19.12
C LEU A 247 15.53 8.32 18.40
N THR A 248 15.79 7.61 17.31
CA THR A 248 17.08 7.67 16.62
C THR A 248 16.96 8.41 15.31
N ASP A 249 16.10 7.93 14.40
CA ASP A 249 16.20 8.35 13.01
C ASP A 249 15.44 9.63 12.71
N ARG A 250 14.24 9.79 13.29
CA ARG A 250 13.50 11.05 13.24
C ARG A 250 14.36 12.24 13.69
N PRO A 251 14.97 12.27 14.89
CA PRO A 251 15.76 13.41 15.30
C PRO A 251 17.07 13.54 14.49
N ALA A 252 17.71 12.44 14.09
CA ALA A 252 18.90 12.49 13.24
C ALA A 252 18.62 13.13 11.86
N TYR A 253 17.42 12.91 11.32
CA TYR A 253 16.96 13.53 10.08
C TYR A 253 16.40 14.96 10.27
N GLY A 254 16.11 15.36 11.50
CA GLY A 254 15.52 16.67 11.82
C GLY A 254 13.99 16.70 11.80
N LEU A 255 13.31 15.55 11.92
CA LEU A 255 11.88 15.49 12.21
C LEU A 255 11.61 15.74 13.69
N ASP A 256 10.44 16.33 14.01
CA ASP A 256 10.07 16.63 15.38
C ASP A 256 9.99 15.35 16.22
N SER A 257 10.76 15.34 17.31
CA SER A 257 10.81 14.30 18.34
C SER A 257 10.75 14.90 19.75
N GLY A 258 10.38 16.20 19.82
CA GLY A 258 10.24 16.98 21.04
C GLY A 258 8.88 16.79 21.72
N ALA A 259 8.48 17.77 22.54
CA ALA A 259 7.28 17.65 23.39
C ALA A 259 6.00 17.40 22.58
N LYS A 260 5.84 18.04 21.43
CA LYS A 260 4.64 17.89 20.59
C LYS A 260 4.54 16.48 20.00
N ALA A 261 5.60 16.00 19.36
CA ALA A 261 5.66 14.65 18.82
C ALA A 261 5.52 13.56 19.91
N ARG A 262 6.13 13.77 21.10
CA ARG A 262 5.98 12.85 22.24
C ARG A 262 4.55 12.83 22.79
N ASN A 263 3.86 13.97 22.78
CA ASN A 263 2.45 14.03 23.19
C ASN A 263 1.54 13.24 22.25
N ILE A 264 1.84 13.21 20.93
CA ILE A 264 1.14 12.35 19.97
C ILE A 264 1.28 10.88 20.37
N LEU A 265 2.52 10.40 20.58
CA LEU A 265 2.76 9.02 21.02
C LEU A 265 2.06 8.71 22.35
N TYR A 266 2.15 9.63 23.31
CA TYR A 266 1.52 9.48 24.61
C TYR A 266 -0.01 9.35 24.50
N ASN A 267 -0.64 10.09 23.58
CA ASN A 267 -2.07 9.96 23.29
C ASN A 267 -2.43 8.58 22.74
N HIS A 268 -1.52 7.93 22.02
CA HIS A 268 -1.65 6.54 21.57
C HIS A 268 -1.04 5.51 22.53
N THR A 269 -0.86 5.87 23.82
CA THR A 269 -0.29 4.99 24.85
C THR A 269 1.11 4.43 24.57
N ILE A 270 1.88 5.10 23.70
CA ILE A 270 3.30 4.82 23.42
C ILE A 270 4.16 5.78 24.24
N GLN A 271 5.13 5.26 24.99
CA GLN A 271 6.00 6.06 25.87
C GLN A 271 7.46 5.64 25.73
N TYR A 272 8.34 6.62 25.51
CA TYR A 272 9.76 6.39 25.22
C TYR A 272 10.71 7.25 26.04
#